data_AF-A0ABD0MZM2-F1
#
_entry.id   AF-A0ABD0MZM2-F1
#
_cell.length_a   1.000
_cell.length_b   1.000
_cell.length_c   1.000
_cell.angle_alpha   90.00
_cell.angle_beta   90.00
_cell.angle_gamma   90.00
#
_symmetry.space_group_name_H-M   'P 1'
#
loop_
_entity.id
_entity.type
_entity.pdbx_description
1 polymer ?
#
loop_
_entity_poly.entity_id
_entity_poly.type
_entity_poly.pdbx_seq_one_letter_code
_entity_poly.pdbx_strand_id
1 'polypeptide(L)'
;VIAQEVQQILPEAVKEGGDVVCANGETIPNLLVVNKERIFMENVGAVKELCKLTDNLETRIDELERWSRKLAKLRRLDSMKSTVSGGT
;
A
#
# COMPACT_ATOMS: atom_id res chain seq x y z
N VAL A 1 0.68 -21.78 4.52
CA VAL A 1 -0.41 -21.02 5.17
C VAL A 1 -0.97 -21.89 6.26
N ILE A 2 -0.85 -21.45 7.52
CA ILE A 2 -1.35 -22.18 8.68
C ILE A 2 -2.66 -21.52 9.12
N ALA A 3 -3.72 -22.30 9.31
CA ALA A 3 -5.04 -21.76 9.61
C ALA A 3 -5.07 -20.95 10.91
N GLN A 4 -4.34 -21.41 11.93
CA GLN A 4 -4.22 -20.74 13.23
C GLN A 4 -3.56 -19.36 13.12
N GLU A 5 -2.52 -19.22 12.30
CA GLU A 5 -1.85 -17.94 12.05
C GLU A 5 -2.74 -16.99 11.27
N VAL A 6 -3.41 -17.50 10.22
CA VAL A 6 -4.38 -16.71 9.45
C VAL A 6 -5.51 -16.24 10.35
N GLN A 7 -6.00 -17.07 11.27
CA GLN A 7 -7.11 -16.73 12.15
C GLN A 7 -6.78 -15.56 13.09
N GLN A 8 -5.51 -15.37 13.46
CA GLN A 8 -5.08 -14.23 14.29
C GLN A 8 -5.08 -12.90 13.51
N ILE A 9 -4.86 -12.96 12.20
CA ILE A 9 -4.66 -11.77 11.35
C ILE A 9 -5.93 -11.44 10.54
N LEU A 10 -6.59 -12.46 10.01
CA LEU A 10 -7.77 -12.40 9.15
C LEU A 10 -8.77 -13.49 9.58
N PRO A 11 -9.45 -13.33 10.74
CA PRO A 11 -10.29 -14.37 11.34
C PRO A 11 -11.37 -14.90 10.40
N GLU A 12 -11.94 -14.03 9.56
CA GLU A 12 -13.03 -14.37 8.65
C GLU A 12 -12.58 -15.16 7.42
N ALA A 13 -11.27 -15.28 7.20
CA ALA A 13 -10.71 -16.20 6.22
C ALA A 13 -10.56 -17.63 6.75
N VAL A 14 -10.91 -17.90 8.01
CA VAL A 14 -10.84 -19.22 8.63
C VAL A 14 -12.22 -19.66 9.09
N LYS A 15 -12.56 -20.92 8.82
CA LYS A 15 -13.83 -21.54 9.23
C LYS A 15 -13.58 -22.84 9.95
N GLU A 16 -14.46 -23.15 10.90
CA GLU A 16 -14.50 -24.45 11.56
C GLU A 16 -15.09 -25.49 10.59
N GLY A 17 -14.29 -26.50 10.24
CA GLY A 17 -14.71 -27.63 9.40
C GLY A 17 -15.36 -28.76 10.19
N GLY A 18 -15.40 -28.65 11.52
CA GLY A 18 -15.87 -29.70 12.43
C GLY A 18 -14.84 -30.81 12.63
N ASP A 19 -15.27 -31.87 13.31
CA ASP A 19 -14.42 -33.01 13.65
C ASP A 19 -14.22 -33.92 12.43
N VAL A 20 -12.97 -34.32 12.20
CA VAL A 20 -12.61 -35.19 11.07
C VAL A 20 -12.02 -36.50 11.58
N VAL A 21 -12.67 -37.61 11.23
CA VAL A 21 -12.17 -38.96 11.52
C VAL A 21 -11.18 -39.39 10.44
N CYS A 22 -9.97 -39.73 10.87
CA CYS A 22 -8.88 -40.19 10.02
C CYS A 22 -9.00 -41.69 9.72
N ALA A 23 -8.29 -42.15 8.68
CA ALA A 23 -8.33 -43.56 8.26
C ALA A 23 -7.78 -44.54 9.32
N ASN A 24 -6.98 -44.06 10.26
CA ASN A 24 -6.48 -44.82 11.41
C ASN A 24 -7.47 -44.89 12.59
N GLY A 25 -8.65 -44.27 12.48
CA GLY A 25 -9.66 -44.21 13.53
C GLY A 25 -9.49 -43.07 14.53
N GLU A 26 -8.45 -42.23 14.41
CA GLU A 26 -8.26 -41.05 15.24
C GLU A 26 -9.14 -39.88 14.77
N THR A 27 -9.63 -39.06 15.69
CA THR A 27 -10.43 -37.88 15.36
C THR A 27 -9.61 -36.61 15.58
N ILE A 28 -9.57 -35.74 14.57
CA ILE A 28 -9.06 -34.38 14.70
C ILE A 28 -10.24 -33.48 15.07
N PRO A 29 -10.27 -32.91 16.28
CA PRO A 29 -11.36 -32.04 16.69
C PRO A 29 -11.23 -30.67 16.03
N ASN A 30 -12.37 -30.10 15.61
CA ASN A 30 -12.49 -28.76 15.05
C ASN A 30 -11.41 -28.42 14.00
N LEU A 31 -11.35 -29.21 12.92
CA LEU A 31 -10.38 -28.97 11.86
C LEU A 31 -10.63 -27.60 11.22
N LEU A 32 -9.66 -26.71 11.30
CA LEU A 32 -9.76 -25.39 10.70
C LEU A 32 -9.52 -25.44 9.19
N VAL A 33 -10.38 -24.75 8.44
CA VAL A 33 -10.32 -24.65 6.98
C VAL A 33 -10.12 -23.19 6.59
N VAL A 34 -9.15 -22.96 5.69
CA VAL A 34 -8.80 -21.62 5.19
C VAL A 34 -9.52 -21.33 3.88
N ASN A 35 -10.20 -20.18 3.81
CA ASN A 35 -10.76 -19.63 2.59
C ASN A 35 -9.68 -18.84 1.82
N LYS A 36 -9.08 -19.48 0.82
CA LYS A 36 -8.01 -18.89 -0.01
C LYS A 36 -8.48 -17.69 -0.84
N GLU A 37 -9.72 -17.70 -1.32
CA GLU A 37 -10.28 -16.59 -2.12
C GLU A 37 -10.43 -15.33 -1.27
N ARG A 38 -10.82 -15.48 0.00
CA ARG A 38 -10.90 -14.36 0.94
C ARG A 38 -9.54 -13.71 1.17
N ILE A 39 -8.51 -14.51 1.43
CA ILE A 39 -7.13 -14.01 1.59
C ILE A 39 -6.66 -13.30 0.31
N PHE A 40 -6.95 -13.90 -0.85
CA PHE A 40 -6.58 -13.29 -2.13
C PHE A 40 -7.25 -11.92 -2.33
N MET A 41 -8.56 -11.81 -2.05
CA MET A 41 -9.28 -10.55 -2.16
C MET A 41 -8.79 -9.49 -1.18
N GLU A 42 -8.40 -9.89 0.04
CA GLU A 42 -7.77 -8.99 1.01
C GLU A 42 -6.44 -8.44 0.46
N ASN A 43 -5.59 -9.32 -0.08
CA ASN A 43 -4.33 -8.91 -0.71
C ASN A 43 -4.55 -7.97 -1.90
N VAL A 44 -5.53 -8.26 -2.76
CA VAL A 44 -5.89 -7.37 -3.88
C VAL A 44 -6.34 -6.00 -3.35
N GLY A 45 -7.16 -5.97 -2.30
CA GLY A 45 -7.62 -4.73 -1.66
C GLY A 45 -6.47 -3.91 -1.09
N ALA A 46 -5.56 -4.56 -0.36
CA ALA A 46 -4.38 -3.92 0.23
C ALA A 46 -3.47 -3.30 -0.84
N VAL A 47 -3.16 -4.06 -1.90
CA VAL A 47 -2.34 -3.56 -3.01
C VAL A 47 -3.02 -2.38 -3.71
N LYS A 48 -4.34 -2.43 -3.91
CA LYS A 48 -5.08 -1.32 -4.53
C LYS A 48 -5.01 -0.04 -3.71
N GLU A 49 -5.16 -0.12 -2.39
CA GLU A 49 -5.06 1.06 -1.52
C GLU A 49 -3.62 1.59 -1.48
N LEU A 50 -2.61 0.71 -1.49
CA LEU A 50 -1.21 1.12 -1.61
C LEU A 50 -0.95 1.87 -2.93
N CYS A 51 -1.42 1.37 -4.07
CA CYS A 51 -1.29 2.06 -5.35
C CYS A 51 -1.90 3.46 -5.28
N LYS A 52 -3.13 3.59 -4.78
CA LYS A 52 -3.80 4.89 -4.62
C LYS A 52 -3.01 5.86 -3.73
N LEU A 53 -2.46 5.39 -2.62
CA LEU A 53 -1.62 6.20 -1.74
C LEU A 53 -0.33 6.65 -2.44
N THR A 54 0.29 5.75 -3.21
CA THR A 54 1.49 6.03 -4.01
C THR A 54 1.19 7.04 -5.13
N ASP A 55 0.09 6.89 -5.87
CA ASP A 55 -0.33 7.82 -6.93
C ASP A 55 -0.55 9.25 -6.39
N ASN A 56 -1.13 9.36 -5.19
CA ASN A 56 -1.31 10.64 -4.52
C ASN A 56 0.04 11.26 -4.12
N LEU A 57 0.99 10.44 -3.65
CA LEU A 57 2.33 10.92 -3.34
C LEU A 57 3.07 11.38 -4.61
N GLU A 58 2.95 10.61 -5.70
CA GLU A 58 3.50 10.97 -7.01
C GLU A 58 2.99 12.33 -7.47
N THR A 59 1.67 12.55 -7.42
CA THR A 59 1.06 13.84 -7.77
C THR A 59 1.65 15.00 -6.96
N ARG A 60 1.82 14.81 -5.64
CA ARG A 60 2.39 15.84 -4.75
C ARG A 60 3.86 16.13 -5.05
N ILE A 61 4.64 15.10 -5.35
CA ILE A 61 6.04 15.26 -5.77
C ILE A 61 6.09 16.08 -7.06
N ASP A 62 5.24 15.72 -8.02
CA ASP A 62 5.12 16.39 -9.32
C ASP A 62 4.84 17.89 -9.19
N GLU A 63 3.93 18.27 -8.28
CA GLU A 63 3.63 19.65 -7.96
C GLU A 63 4.81 20.38 -7.34
N LEU A 64 5.46 19.77 -6.33
CA LEU A 64 6.64 20.34 -5.67
C LEU A 64 7.77 20.60 -6.67
N GLU A 65 8.01 19.67 -7.58
CA GLU A 65 9.01 19.86 -8.63
C GLU A 65 8.64 21.00 -9.59
N ARG A 66 7.38 21.14 -9.97
CA ARG A 66 6.91 22.25 -10.80
C ARG A 66 7.11 23.59 -10.10
N TRP A 67 6.81 23.68 -8.80
CA TRP A 67 7.05 24.88 -8.00
C TRP A 67 8.54 25.21 -7.88
N SER A 68 9.37 24.21 -7.60
CA SER A 68 10.83 24.34 -7.56
C SER A 68 11.38 24.90 -8.88
N ARG A 69 10.96 24.34 -10.03
CA ARG A 69 11.35 24.82 -11.36
C ARG A 69 10.91 26.27 -11.62
N LYS A 70 9.68 26.64 -11.23
CA LYS A 70 9.17 28.02 -11.36
C LYS A 70 9.98 29.00 -10.50
N LEU A 71 10.24 28.65 -9.24
CA LEU A 71 11.03 29.48 -8.33
C LEU A 71 12.45 29.69 -8.85
N ALA A 72 13.09 28.64 -9.37
CA ALA A 72 14.43 28.74 -9.97
C ALA A 72 14.47 29.70 -11.17
N LYS A 73 13.42 29.73 -12.01
CA LYS A 73 13.29 30.70 -13.12
C LYS A 73 13.12 32.13 -12.62
N LEU A 74 12.26 32.36 -11.63
CA LEU A 74 12.06 33.68 -11.03
C LEU A 74 13.35 34.21 -10.40
N ARG A 75 14.09 33.37 -9.67
CA ARG A 75 15.38 33.75 -9.08
C ARG A 75 16.41 34.19 -10.13
N ARG A 76 16.43 33.54 -11.31
CA ARG A 76 17.28 33.97 -12.43
C ARG A 76 16.89 35.35 -12.95
N LEU A 77 15.60 35.60 -13.16
CA LEU A 77 15.12 36.90 -13.65
C LEU A 77 15.39 38.04 -12.66
N ASP A 78 15.23 37.78 -11.35
CA ASP A 78 15.52 38.76 -10.30
C ASP A 78 17.01 39.13 -10.28
N SER A 79 17.90 38.15 -10.46
CA SER A 79 19.36 38.40 -10.55
C SER A 79 19.78 39.21 -11.78
N MET A 80 19.02 39.21 -12.87
CA MET A 80 19.31 40.01 -14.07
C MET A 80 18.84 41.47 -13.94
N LYS A 81 17.90 41.75 -13.03
CA LYS A 81 17.40 43.10 -12.78
C LYS A 81 18.38 43.93 -11.92
N SER A 82 19.28 43.27 -11.19
CA SER A 82 20.23 43.90 -10.26
C SER A 82 21.54 44.38 -10.90
N THR A 83 21.73 44.22 -12.22
CA THR A 83 22.96 44.64 -12.94
C THR A 83 22.84 45.96 -13.71
N VAL A 84 21.72 46.70 -13.59
CA VAL A 84 21.46 47.94 -14.36
C VAL A 84 21.84 49.24 -13.63
N SER A 85 22.48 49.16 -12.46
CA SER A 85 23.00 50.34 -11.75
C SER A 85 24.51 50.44 -11.90
N GLY A 86 24.98 50.92 -13.05
CA GLY A 86 26.41 51.07 -13.34
C GLY A 86 26.66 51.67 -14.71
N GLY A 87 26.23 52.91 -14.93
CA GLY A 87 26.54 53.63 -16.17
C GLY A 87 25.95 55.03 -16.21
N THR A 88 26.85 56.01 -16.14
CA THR A 88 26.75 57.49 -16.25
C THR A 88 26.07 58.25 -15.12
#